data_AF-A0A4Y2CN95-F1
#
_entry.id   AF-A0A4Y2CN95-F1
#
_cell.length_a   1.000
_cell.length_b   1.000
_cell.length_c   1.000
_cell.angle_alpha   90.00
_cell.angle_beta   90.00
_cell.angle_gamma   90.00
#
_symmetry.space_group_name_H-M   'P 1'
#
loop_
_entity.id
_entity.type
_entity.pdbx_description
1 polymer ?
#
loop_
_entity_poly.entity_id
_entity_poly.type
_entity_poly.pdbx_seq_one_letter_code
_entity_poly.pdbx_strand_id
1 'polypeptide(L)'
;MAITLFGVVPRQIQEDAKLKLIEDHGLCLLNDNSYTYFHQASQTFHTIDLAVCSPSLAPYWKFSTFTNLFNSDHFPLVLTYVKNDFPFPKRPVKYIFGKADWSLFESLCQLTPNMVDKDSIVVAVNTITDCIISSADNSIPKTSGNIPKLYKPWWNAECYTCQKTLEKAWYNFRRYPTTHNLIKF
;
A
#
# COMPACT_ATOMS: atom_id res chain seq x y z
N MET A 1 -13.00 8.00 2.72
CA MET A 1 -13.43 6.73 2.08
C MET A 1 -13.24 6.91 0.58
N ALA A 2 -12.50 6.01 -0.08
CA ALA A 2 -12.38 5.99 -1.54
C ALA A 2 -13.31 4.89 -2.04
N ILE A 3 -14.20 5.20 -2.98
CA ILE A 3 -15.18 4.27 -3.52
C ILE A 3 -14.98 4.21 -5.03
N THR A 4 -14.85 3.01 -5.59
CA THR A 4 -14.84 2.74 -7.03
C THR A 4 -16.25 2.31 -7.44
N LEU A 5 -16.86 2.97 -8.42
CA LEU A 5 -18.22 2.67 -8.89
C LEU A 5 -18.17 2.05 -10.31
N PHE A 6 -18.82 0.89 -10.50
CA PHE A 6 -19.00 0.22 -11.80
C PHE A 6 -20.48 0.21 -12.21
N GLY A 7 -20.79 0.27 -13.51
CA GLY A 7 -22.15 0.01 -14.02
C GLY A 7 -22.32 0.30 -15.52
N VAL A 8 -23.28 -0.37 -16.17
CA VAL A 8 -23.65 -0.23 -17.60
C VAL A 8 -25.16 0.03 -17.72
N VAL A 9 -25.55 1.27 -18.04
CA VAL A 9 -26.91 1.75 -18.41
C VAL A 9 -26.73 2.89 -19.45
N PRO A 10 -27.69 3.24 -20.34
CA PRO A 10 -27.54 4.31 -21.35
C PRO A 10 -26.78 5.55 -20.86
N ARG A 11 -25.68 5.87 -21.59
CA ARG A 11 -24.58 6.77 -21.20
C ARG A 11 -25.02 8.10 -20.57
N GLN A 12 -26.01 8.79 -21.15
CA GLN A 12 -26.45 10.10 -20.67
C GLN A 12 -27.07 10.05 -19.27
N ILE A 13 -28.00 9.12 -19.03
CA ILE A 13 -28.73 8.99 -17.77
C ILE A 13 -27.79 8.54 -16.64
N GLN A 14 -26.78 7.74 -16.99
CA GLN A 14 -25.80 7.24 -16.04
C GLN A 14 -24.77 8.30 -15.65
N GLU A 15 -24.35 9.17 -16.57
CA GLU A 15 -23.45 10.29 -16.29
C GLU A 15 -24.12 11.34 -15.40
N ASP A 16 -25.36 11.72 -15.69
CA ASP A 16 -26.12 12.69 -14.90
C ASP A 16 -26.38 12.19 -13.46
N ALA A 17 -26.72 10.91 -13.29
CA ALA A 17 -26.92 10.31 -11.98
C ALA A 17 -25.61 10.19 -11.16
N LYS A 18 -24.48 9.94 -11.82
CA LYS A 18 -23.15 9.90 -11.18
C LYS A 18 -22.69 11.29 -10.76
N LEU A 19 -22.86 12.29 -11.62
CA LEU A 19 -22.53 13.68 -11.31
C LEU A 19 -23.38 14.19 -10.14
N LYS A 20 -24.68 13.89 -10.17
CA LYS A 20 -25.59 14.20 -9.06
C LYS A 20 -25.16 13.56 -7.74
N LEU A 21 -24.72 12.30 -7.74
CA LEU A 21 -24.22 11.65 -6.52
C LEU A 21 -22.99 12.38 -5.94
N ILE A 22 -22.06 12.81 -6.81
CA ILE A 22 -20.86 13.54 -6.41
C ILE A 22 -21.23 14.89 -5.80
N GLU A 23 -22.15 15.62 -6.43
CA GLU A 23 -22.65 16.90 -5.95
C GLU A 23 -23.42 16.77 -4.63
N ASP A 24 -24.39 15.85 -4.56
CA ASP A 24 -25.27 15.64 -3.39
C ASP A 24 -24.47 15.28 -2.12
N HIS A 25 -23.34 14.59 -2.29
CA HIS A 25 -22.49 14.14 -1.18
C HIS A 25 -21.22 15.00 -0.99
N GLY A 26 -21.08 16.09 -1.75
CA GLY A 26 -19.94 16.98 -1.69
C GLY A 26 -18.60 16.27 -1.92
N LEU A 27 -18.56 15.29 -2.83
CA LEU A 27 -17.35 14.53 -3.18
C LEU A 27 -16.53 15.27 -4.25
N CYS A 28 -15.23 14.98 -4.31
CA CYS A 28 -14.33 15.46 -5.34
C CYS A 28 -13.93 14.34 -6.28
N LEU A 29 -14.02 14.59 -7.58
CA LEU A 29 -13.49 13.70 -8.63
C LEU A 29 -11.98 13.91 -8.77
N LEU A 30 -11.22 12.81 -8.77
CA LEU A 30 -9.76 12.82 -8.88
C LEU A 30 -9.23 12.51 -10.28
N ASN A 31 -10.07 11.99 -11.19
CA ASN A 31 -9.66 11.61 -12.53
C ASN A 31 -9.12 12.80 -13.34
N ASP A 32 -8.06 12.58 -14.11
CA ASP A 32 -7.37 13.60 -14.93
C ASP A 32 -7.66 13.47 -16.44
N ASN A 33 -8.83 12.94 -16.80
CA ASN A 33 -9.24 12.55 -18.17
C ASN A 33 -8.42 11.43 -18.82
N SER A 34 -7.50 10.78 -18.08
CA SER A 34 -6.82 9.59 -18.58
C SER A 34 -7.82 8.46 -18.86
N TYR A 35 -7.52 7.66 -19.87
CA TYR A 35 -8.30 6.46 -20.20
C TYR A 35 -8.10 5.39 -19.12
N THR A 36 -9.22 4.74 -18.75
CA THR A 36 -9.26 3.68 -17.75
C THR A 36 -9.71 2.35 -18.33
N TYR A 37 -10.11 2.34 -19.61
CA TYR A 37 -10.61 1.17 -20.31
C TYR A 37 -10.21 1.19 -21.78
N PHE A 38 -9.87 0.02 -22.32
CA PHE A 38 -9.63 -0.23 -23.73
C PHE A 38 -10.62 -1.27 -24.24
N HIS A 39 -11.51 -0.85 -25.14
CA HIS A 39 -12.47 -1.73 -25.79
C HIS A 39 -11.82 -2.43 -26.98
N GLN A 40 -11.40 -3.69 -26.80
CA GLN A 40 -10.64 -4.43 -27.82
C GLN A 40 -11.37 -4.55 -29.16
N ALA A 41 -12.69 -4.76 -29.15
CA ALA A 41 -13.46 -5.00 -30.36
C ALA A 41 -13.56 -3.76 -31.28
N SER A 42 -13.76 -2.56 -30.71
CA SER A 42 -13.75 -1.31 -31.48
C SER A 42 -12.40 -0.60 -31.50
N GLN A 43 -11.43 -1.11 -30.74
CA GLN A 43 -10.10 -0.50 -30.54
C GLN A 43 -10.16 0.95 -30.04
N THR A 44 -11.16 1.26 -29.19
CA THR A 44 -11.37 2.60 -28.64
C THR A 44 -11.04 2.65 -27.15
N PHE A 45 -10.67 3.83 -26.67
CA PHE A 45 -10.34 4.08 -25.27
C PHE A 45 -11.46 4.86 -24.59
N HIS A 46 -11.73 4.51 -23.33
CA HIS A 46 -12.80 5.11 -22.53
C HIS A 46 -12.33 5.35 -21.09
N THR A 47 -13.04 6.25 -20.40
CA THR A 47 -12.83 6.57 -18.97
C THR A 47 -14.12 6.21 -18.26
N ILE A 48 -14.18 4.99 -17.71
CA ILE A 48 -15.38 4.45 -17.07
C ILE A 48 -15.18 4.22 -15.57
N ASP A 49 -13.93 4.10 -15.13
CA ASP A 49 -13.56 3.92 -13.73
C ASP A 49 -13.31 5.28 -13.09
N LEU A 50 -13.97 5.54 -11.97
CA LEU A 50 -13.91 6.82 -11.27
C LEU A 50 -13.22 6.67 -9.92
N ALA A 51 -12.36 7.63 -9.61
CA ALA A 51 -11.76 7.82 -8.29
C ALA A 51 -12.36 9.08 -7.66
N VAL A 52 -13.07 8.90 -6.55
CA VAL A 52 -13.68 9.99 -5.79
C VAL A 52 -13.20 10.00 -4.35
N CYS A 53 -13.15 11.17 -3.74
CA CYS A 53 -12.78 11.34 -2.33
C CYS A 53 -13.52 12.51 -1.67
N SER A 54 -13.37 12.67 -0.36
CA SER A 54 -13.86 13.86 0.34
C SER A 54 -12.98 15.08 0.02
N PRO A 55 -13.52 16.31 0.06
CA PRO A 55 -12.76 17.53 -0.25
C PRO A 55 -11.53 17.72 0.63
N SER A 56 -11.61 17.27 1.89
CA SER A 56 -10.50 17.30 2.84
C SER A 56 -9.30 16.44 2.42
N LEU A 57 -9.50 15.43 1.56
CA LEU A 57 -8.45 14.52 1.11
C LEU A 57 -7.96 14.84 -0.31
N ALA A 58 -8.76 15.54 -1.12
CA ALA A 58 -8.46 15.80 -2.53
C ALA A 58 -7.06 16.40 -2.78
N PRO A 59 -6.57 17.38 -1.99
CA PRO A 59 -5.24 17.96 -2.19
C PRO A 59 -4.09 16.97 -1.93
N TYR A 60 -4.37 15.85 -1.25
CA TYR A 60 -3.36 14.90 -0.81
C TYR A 60 -3.26 13.66 -1.69
N TRP A 61 -4.11 13.54 -2.70
CA TRP A 61 -4.06 12.44 -3.67
C TRP A 61 -3.55 12.94 -5.01
N LYS A 62 -2.56 12.24 -5.56
CA LYS A 62 -2.18 12.33 -6.96
C LYS A 62 -2.77 11.15 -7.69
N PHE A 63 -3.58 11.44 -8.70
CA PHE A 63 -4.13 10.46 -9.62
C PHE A 63 -3.19 10.23 -10.79
N SER A 64 -3.09 8.98 -11.23
CA SER A 64 -2.60 8.62 -12.55
C SER A 64 -3.20 7.28 -12.97
N THR A 65 -3.13 6.96 -14.25
CA THR A 65 -3.43 5.61 -14.75
C THR A 65 -2.15 4.92 -15.20
N PHE A 66 -2.11 3.61 -15.05
CA PHE A 66 -1.06 2.83 -15.67
C PHE A 66 -1.22 2.85 -17.19
N THR A 67 -0.10 2.90 -17.89
CA THR A 67 -0.09 2.88 -19.36
C THR A 67 -0.25 1.48 -19.93
N ASN A 68 -0.17 0.43 -19.11
CA ASN A 68 -0.22 -0.98 -19.48
C ASN A 68 -1.52 -1.61 -18.94
N LEU A 69 -2.13 -2.47 -19.74
CA LEU A 69 -3.37 -3.18 -19.44
C LEU A 69 -3.15 -4.46 -18.61
N PHE A 70 -1.94 -5.02 -18.60
CA PHE A 70 -1.63 -6.28 -17.89
C PHE A 70 -2.59 -7.44 -18.25
N ASN A 71 -2.95 -7.56 -19.54
CA ASN A 71 -3.89 -8.56 -20.04
C ASN A 71 -5.35 -8.41 -19.53
N SER A 72 -5.69 -7.24 -18.98
CA SER A 72 -7.07 -6.80 -18.74
C SER A 72 -7.52 -5.87 -19.88
N ASP A 73 -8.79 -5.54 -19.91
CA ASP A 73 -9.39 -4.46 -20.68
C ASP A 73 -9.44 -3.13 -19.89
N HIS A 74 -9.17 -3.14 -18.57
CA HIS A 74 -9.08 -1.95 -17.73
C HIS A 74 -7.62 -1.54 -17.44
N PHE A 75 -7.35 -0.24 -17.47
CA PHE A 75 -6.09 0.33 -16.97
C PHE A 75 -6.16 0.48 -15.46
N PRO A 76 -5.17 -0.04 -14.72
CA PRO A 76 -5.12 0.18 -13.27
C PRO A 76 -5.04 1.67 -12.91
N LEU A 77 -5.90 2.10 -11.99
CA LEU A 77 -5.86 3.42 -11.38
C LEU A 77 -4.80 3.45 -10.26
N VAL A 78 -4.00 4.52 -10.22
CA VAL A 78 -2.99 4.75 -9.20
C VAL A 78 -3.31 6.00 -8.44
N LEU A 79 -3.57 5.84 -7.14
CA LEU A 79 -3.73 6.94 -6.21
C LEU A 79 -2.50 6.98 -5.31
N THR A 80 -1.70 8.03 -5.46
CA THR A 80 -0.53 8.25 -4.62
C THR A 80 -0.86 9.30 -3.57
N TYR A 81 -0.77 8.90 -2.30
CA TYR A 81 -0.96 9.82 -1.18
C TYR A 81 0.33 10.60 -0.94
N VAL A 82 0.28 11.94 -0.93
CA VAL A 82 1.48 12.77 -0.90
C VAL A 82 1.95 13.17 0.50
N LYS A 83 1.12 12.99 1.53
CA LYS A 83 1.54 13.29 2.89
C LYS A 83 2.17 12.08 3.56
N ASN A 84 3.15 12.33 4.41
CA ASN A 84 3.76 11.34 5.30
C ASN A 84 3.09 11.34 6.69
N ASP A 85 1.79 11.60 6.76
CA ASP A 85 1.02 11.65 8.03
C ASP A 85 0.25 10.36 8.32
N PHE A 86 0.21 9.40 7.37
CA PHE A 86 -0.27 8.06 7.66
C PHE A 86 0.85 7.23 8.29
N PRO A 87 0.75 6.85 9.58
CA PRO A 87 1.58 5.77 10.08
C PRO A 87 1.13 4.51 9.35
N PHE A 88 1.92 4.06 8.36
CA PHE A 88 1.76 2.71 7.86
C PHE A 88 1.79 1.76 9.06
N PRO A 89 0.88 0.78 9.13
CA PRO A 89 0.80 -0.10 10.28
C PRO A 89 2.17 -0.75 10.50
N LYS A 90 2.83 -0.42 11.60
CA LYS A 90 4.04 -1.12 12.02
C LYS A 90 3.62 -2.39 12.73
N ARG A 91 4.39 -3.46 12.54
CA ARG A 91 4.26 -4.65 13.36
C ARG A 91 4.71 -4.33 14.79
N PRO A 92 4.13 -5.00 15.81
CA PRO A 92 4.66 -4.89 17.16
C PRO A 92 6.15 -5.24 17.19
N VAL A 93 6.94 -4.37 17.83
CA VAL A 93 8.36 -4.60 18.07
C VAL A 93 8.49 -5.68 19.15
N LYS A 94 9.34 -6.68 18.92
CA LYS A 94 9.54 -7.84 19.81
C LYS A 94 11.03 -8.09 20.02
N TYR A 95 11.41 -8.58 21.19
CA TYR A 95 12.78 -9.05 21.44
C TYR A 95 13.09 -10.30 20.60
N ILE A 96 14.32 -10.38 20.10
CA ILE A 96 14.82 -11.52 19.32
C ILE A 96 15.73 -12.35 20.24
N PHE A 97 15.12 -13.20 21.07
CA PHE A 97 15.84 -14.00 22.07
C PHE A 97 16.90 -14.94 21.49
N GLY A 98 16.75 -15.40 20.24
CA GLY A 98 17.78 -16.19 19.55
C GLY A 98 19.05 -15.41 19.20
N LYS A 99 19.07 -14.09 19.39
CA LYS A 99 20.22 -13.20 19.21
C LYS A 99 20.61 -12.46 20.49
N ALA A 100 20.09 -12.89 21.64
CA ALA A 100 20.39 -12.28 22.92
C ALA A 100 21.86 -12.52 23.31
N ASP A 101 22.52 -11.48 23.81
CA ASP A 101 23.76 -11.63 24.57
C ASP A 101 23.40 -11.87 26.04
N TRP A 102 23.26 -13.15 26.40
CA TRP A 102 22.87 -13.53 27.75
C TRP A 102 23.92 -13.19 28.80
N SER A 103 25.21 -13.22 28.45
CA SER A 103 26.30 -12.84 29.35
C SER A 103 26.26 -11.34 29.65
N LEU A 104 26.00 -10.50 28.63
CA LEU A 104 25.79 -9.07 28.83
C LEU A 104 24.52 -8.81 29.66
N PHE A 105 23.42 -9.50 29.35
CA PHE A 105 22.17 -9.39 30.13
C PHE A 105 22.41 -9.71 31.60
N GLU A 106 23.10 -10.81 31.90
CA GLU A 106 23.43 -11.23 33.27
C GLU A 106 24.30 -10.20 33.98
N SER A 107 25.31 -9.64 33.29
CA SER A 107 26.16 -8.61 33.87
C SER A 107 25.41 -7.31 34.18
N LEU A 108 24.40 -6.95 33.37
CA LEU A 108 23.62 -5.72 33.53
C LEU A 108 22.45 -5.88 34.52
N CYS A 109 21.80 -7.05 34.53
CA CYS A 109 20.60 -7.32 35.31
C CYS A 109 20.94 -7.78 36.74
N GLN A 110 21.66 -6.92 37.47
CA GLN A 110 22.08 -7.20 38.84
C GLN A 110 20.99 -6.77 39.83
N LEU A 111 20.17 -7.73 40.24
CA LEU A 111 19.14 -7.52 41.26
C LEU A 111 19.77 -7.54 42.65
N THR A 112 19.68 -6.44 43.38
CA THR A 112 20.25 -6.31 44.73
C THR A 112 19.16 -6.24 45.80
N PRO A 113 19.43 -6.64 47.06
CA PRO A 113 18.47 -6.54 48.15
C PRO A 113 17.92 -5.12 48.35
N ASN A 114 18.75 -4.11 48.12
CA ASN A 114 18.39 -2.68 48.22
C ASN A 114 17.29 -2.25 47.23
N MET A 115 17.05 -3.02 46.16
CA MET A 115 15.95 -2.77 45.22
C MET A 115 14.61 -3.21 45.77
N VAL A 116 14.60 -4.16 46.70
CA VAL A 116 13.41 -4.70 47.37
C VAL A 116 13.17 -4.01 48.71
N ASP A 117 14.24 -3.54 49.35
CA ASP A 117 14.21 -2.75 50.58
C ASP A 117 13.78 -1.29 50.30
N LYS A 118 12.49 -1.13 50.00
CA LYS A 118 11.83 0.16 49.73
C LYS A 118 10.56 0.26 50.58
N ASP A 119 10.27 1.47 51.04
CA ASP A 119 9.07 1.77 51.84
C ASP A 119 7.75 1.52 51.09
N SER A 120 7.82 1.39 49.77
CA SER A 120 6.66 1.16 48.90
C SER A 120 6.89 -0.02 47.97
N ILE A 121 5.95 -0.98 48.00
CA ILE A 121 5.92 -2.13 47.09
C ILE A 121 5.91 -1.68 45.63
N VAL A 122 5.18 -0.60 45.32
CA VAL A 122 5.11 -0.06 43.94
C VAL A 122 6.49 0.42 43.49
N VAL A 123 7.25 1.07 44.38
CA VAL A 123 8.60 1.54 44.09
C VAL A 123 9.56 0.38 43.88
N ALA A 124 9.48 -0.66 44.72
CA ALA A 124 10.29 -1.87 44.56
C ALA A 124 10.00 -2.58 43.22
N VAL A 125 8.73 -2.79 42.87
CA VAL A 125 8.32 -3.44 41.62
C VAL A 125 8.79 -2.67 40.39
N ASN A 126 8.64 -1.34 40.39
CA ASN A 126 9.11 -0.51 39.30
C ASN A 126 10.64 -0.58 39.16
N THR A 127 11.37 -0.49 40.29
CA THR A 127 12.85 -0.57 40.28
C THR A 127 13.36 -1.88 39.69
N ILE A 128 12.72 -3.01 40.02
CA ILE A 128 13.07 -4.33 39.48
C ILE A 128 12.71 -4.41 37.99
N THR A 129 11.51 -3.95 37.64
CA THR A 129 11.01 -3.99 36.26
C THR A 129 11.88 -3.15 35.33
N ASP A 130 12.26 -1.95 35.76
CA ASP A 130 13.13 -1.04 34.99
C ASP A 130 14.53 -1.64 34.81
N CYS A 131 15.08 -2.30 35.84
CA CYS A 131 16.35 -3.01 35.73
C CYS A 131 16.29 -4.13 34.68
N ILE A 132 15.23 -4.96 34.72
CA ILE A 132 15.04 -6.06 33.76
C ILE A 132 14.85 -5.53 32.34
N ILE A 133 13.99 -4.52 32.15
CA ILE A 133 13.71 -3.94 30.83
C ILE A 133 14.95 -3.24 30.27
N SER A 134 15.64 -2.43 31.07
CA SER A 134 16.87 -1.74 30.65
C SER A 134 17.96 -2.73 30.26
N SER A 135 18.16 -3.78 31.05
CA SER A 135 19.13 -4.84 30.74
C SER A 135 18.77 -5.55 29.44
N ALA A 136 17.49 -5.89 29.25
CA ALA A 136 17.01 -6.51 28.02
C ALA A 136 17.17 -5.60 26.79
N ASP A 137 16.94 -4.30 26.93
CA ASP A 137 17.09 -3.32 25.85
C ASP A 137 18.52 -3.16 25.38
N ASN A 138 19.50 -3.35 26.28
CA ASN A 138 20.92 -3.25 25.97
C ASN A 138 21.51 -4.56 25.41
N SER A 139 20.97 -5.72 25.78
CA SER A 139 21.57 -7.01 25.44
C SER A 139 20.76 -7.85 24.45
N ILE A 140 19.48 -7.53 24.22
CA ILE A 140 18.60 -8.29 23.34
C ILE A 140 18.10 -7.39 22.20
N PRO A 141 18.53 -7.65 20.95
CA PRO A 141 18.08 -6.85 19.83
C PRO A 141 16.57 -7.01 19.61
N LYS A 142 15.91 -5.92 19.22
CA LYS A 142 14.48 -5.86 18.90
C LYS A 142 14.22 -5.96 17.40
N THR A 143 13.06 -6.49 17.02
CA THR A 143 12.60 -6.45 15.61
C THR A 143 12.35 -5.01 15.18
N SER A 144 12.57 -4.69 13.90
CA SER A 144 12.41 -3.32 13.39
C SER A 144 10.96 -2.81 13.36
N GLY A 145 9.98 -3.69 13.56
CA GLY A 145 8.55 -3.39 13.37
C GLY A 145 8.15 -3.14 11.91
N ASN A 146 9.10 -3.16 10.97
CA ASN A 146 8.82 -2.97 9.56
C ASN A 146 8.05 -4.18 9.01
N ILE A 147 7.04 -3.92 8.18
CA ILE A 147 6.40 -4.98 7.40
C ILE A 147 7.42 -5.43 6.35
N PRO A 148 7.86 -6.70 6.34
CA PRO A 148 8.71 -7.24 5.31
C PRO A 148 7.99 -7.14 3.97
N LYS A 149 8.74 -6.89 2.90
CA LYS A 149 8.19 -6.93 1.54
C LYS A 149 7.53 -8.28 1.33
N LEU A 150 6.30 -8.26 0.82
CA LEU A 150 5.60 -9.48 0.42
C LEU A 150 6.42 -10.15 -0.68
N TYR A 151 6.93 -11.35 -0.39
CA TYR A 151 7.53 -12.20 -1.39
C TYR A 151 6.45 -12.68 -2.35
N LYS A 152 6.71 -12.62 -3.66
CA LYS A 152 5.80 -13.10 -4.71
C LYS A 152 6.28 -14.47 -5.17
N PRO A 153 5.85 -15.59 -4.55
CA PRO A 153 6.41 -16.91 -4.82
C PRO A 153 6.17 -17.40 -6.26
N TRP A 154 5.18 -16.85 -6.95
CA TRP A 154 4.88 -17.16 -8.34
C TRP A 154 5.66 -16.30 -9.36
N TRP A 155 6.43 -15.29 -8.91
CA TRP A 155 7.14 -14.39 -9.81
C TRP A 155 8.56 -14.89 -10.10
N ASN A 156 8.78 -15.42 -11.30
CA ASN A 156 10.07 -15.95 -11.73
C ASN A 156 10.61 -15.21 -12.98
N ALA A 157 11.77 -15.66 -13.50
CA ALA A 157 12.42 -15.05 -14.67
C ALA A 157 11.56 -15.17 -15.96
N GLU A 158 10.77 -16.23 -16.08
CA GLU A 158 9.84 -16.41 -17.20
C GLU A 158 8.71 -15.39 -17.12
N CYS A 159 8.09 -15.20 -15.94
CA CYS A 159 7.08 -14.15 -15.73
C CYS A 159 7.60 -12.77 -16.10
N TYR A 160 8.84 -12.45 -15.73
CA TYR A 160 9.47 -11.17 -16.08
C TYR A 160 9.64 -11.01 -17.59
N THR A 161 10.05 -12.08 -18.29
CA THR A 161 10.25 -12.08 -19.74
C THR A 161 8.92 -11.98 -20.49
N CYS A 162 7.90 -12.73 -20.06
CA CYS A 162 6.55 -12.66 -20.59
C CYS A 162 5.98 -11.25 -20.41
N GLN A 163 6.10 -10.68 -19.20
CA GLN A 163 5.64 -9.31 -18.92
C GLN A 163 6.31 -8.32 -19.87
N LYS A 164 7.65 -8.32 -19.98
CA LYS A 164 8.39 -7.43 -20.90
C LYS A 164 7.94 -7.56 -22.35
N THR A 165 7.71 -8.79 -22.81
CA THR A 165 7.26 -9.06 -24.18
C THR A 165 5.88 -8.47 -24.42
N LEU A 166 4.96 -8.65 -23.46
CA LEU A 166 3.63 -8.05 -23.47
C LEU A 166 3.71 -6.52 -23.50
N GLU A 167 4.52 -5.87 -22.66
CA GLU A 167 4.63 -4.40 -22.66
C GLU A 167 5.16 -3.86 -23.99
N LYS A 168 6.09 -4.58 -24.62
CA LYS A 168 6.63 -4.23 -25.94
C LYS A 168 5.58 -4.37 -27.04
N ALA A 169 4.82 -5.46 -27.05
CA ALA A 169 3.73 -5.67 -28.00
C ALA A 169 2.66 -4.58 -27.85
N TRP A 170 2.27 -4.29 -26.60
CA TRP A 170 1.34 -3.23 -26.27
C TRP A 170 1.82 -1.84 -26.72
N TYR A 171 3.08 -1.50 -26.44
CA TYR A 171 3.67 -0.23 -26.88
C TYR A 171 3.61 -0.09 -28.41
N ASN A 172 3.96 -1.16 -29.14
CA ASN A 172 3.93 -1.16 -30.60
C ASN A 172 2.51 -0.99 -31.14
N PHE A 173 1.53 -1.70 -30.57
CA PHE A 173 0.13 -1.57 -30.96
C PHE A 173 -0.40 -0.16 -30.70
N ARG A 174 -0.14 0.41 -29.52
CA ARG A 174 -0.55 1.79 -29.20
C ARG A 174 0.02 2.83 -30.15
N ARG A 175 1.28 2.65 -30.56
CA ARG A 175 1.95 3.58 -31.48
C ARG A 175 1.48 3.39 -32.93
N TYR A 176 1.15 2.16 -33.29
CA TYR A 176 0.75 1.76 -34.64
C TYR A 176 -0.43 0.77 -34.57
N PRO A 177 -1.68 1.26 -34.45
CA PRO A 177 -2.86 0.43 -34.19
C PRO A 177 -3.33 -0.28 -35.47
N THR A 178 -2.56 -1.28 -35.89
CA THR A 178 -2.88 -2.14 -37.03
C THR A 178 -3.40 -3.48 -36.54
N THR A 179 -4.24 -4.15 -37.34
CA THR A 179 -4.73 -5.51 -37.04
C THR A 179 -3.59 -6.49 -36.75
N HIS A 180 -2.48 -6.37 -37.47
CA HIS A 180 -1.28 -7.19 -37.24
C HIS A 180 -0.66 -6.96 -35.86
N ASN A 181 -0.52 -5.69 -35.45
CA ASN A 181 0.01 -5.37 -34.13
C ASN A 181 -0.97 -5.74 -33.00
N LEU A 182 -2.28 -5.70 -33.26
CA LEU A 182 -3.30 -6.18 -32.33
C LEU A 182 -3.22 -7.70 -32.15
N ILE A 183 -3.06 -8.48 -33.22
CA ILE A 183 -2.91 -9.95 -33.14
C ILE A 183 -1.62 -10.36 -32.40
N LYS A 184 -0.59 -9.52 -32.49
CA LYS A 184 0.69 -9.74 -31.78
C LYS A 184 0.65 -9.39 -30.30
N PHE A 185 -0.29 -8.56 -29.89
CA PHE A 185 -0.51 -8.18 -28.49
C PHE A 185 -1.47 -9.17 -27.85
#